data_AF-A0A9E4C677-F1
#
_entry.id   AF-A0A9E4C677-F1
#
_cell.length_a   1.000
_cell.length_b   1.000
_cell.length_c   1.000
_cell.angle_alpha   90.00
_cell.angle_beta   90.00
_cell.angle_gamma   90.00
#
_symmetry.space_group_name_H-M   'P 1'
#
loop_
_entity.id
_entity.type
_entity.pdbx_description
1 polymer ?
#
loop_
_entity_poly.entity_id
_entity_poly.type
_entity_poly.pdbx_seq_one_letter_code
_entity_poly.pdbx_strand_id
1 'polypeptide(L)'
;MKSLKASRRAIPFLTLALTLFIVVALGTTQALAAWKPTRPIEFVIMAGKGGGADRIARLMQKIVTQNKWSPQPLVPINKKGGSGA
;
A
#
# COMPACT_ATOMS: atom_id res chain seq x y z
N MET A 1 1.88 -18.63 -54.11
CA MET A 1 2.07 -17.79 -52.90
C MET A 1 2.91 -16.58 -53.27
N LYS A 2 2.34 -15.37 -53.31
CA LYS A 2 3.10 -14.14 -53.61
C LYS A 2 3.77 -13.67 -52.33
N SER A 3 5.10 -13.72 -52.30
CA SER A 3 5.91 -13.17 -51.19
C SER A 3 5.73 -11.64 -51.15
N LEU A 4 5.13 -11.13 -50.07
CA LEU A 4 5.08 -9.70 -49.81
C LEU A 4 6.50 -9.20 -49.51
N LYS A 5 7.16 -8.58 -50.49
CA LYS A 5 8.40 -7.85 -50.26
C LYS A 5 8.06 -6.49 -49.66
N ALA A 6 8.35 -6.30 -48.38
CA ALA A 6 8.23 -5.01 -47.72
C ALA A 6 9.09 -3.95 -48.43
N SER A 7 8.50 -2.78 -48.70
CA SER A 7 9.17 -1.65 -49.35
C SER A 7 10.37 -1.20 -48.52
N ARG A 8 11.53 -0.95 -49.16
CA ARG A 8 12.74 -0.42 -48.49
C ARG A 8 12.48 0.93 -47.79
N ARG A 9 11.45 1.67 -48.22
CA ARG A 9 11.02 2.93 -47.59
C ARG A 9 10.13 2.72 -46.35
N ALA A 10 9.56 1.53 -46.18
CA ALA A 10 8.72 1.16 -45.03
C ALA A 10 9.53 0.57 -43.86
N ILE A 11 10.76 0.12 -44.11
CA ILE A 11 11.68 -0.42 -43.08
C ILE A 11 11.93 0.58 -41.93
N PRO A 12 12.26 1.87 -42.16
CA PRO A 12 12.51 2.81 -41.05
C PRO A 12 11.26 3.11 -40.22
N PHE A 13 10.09 3.15 -40.85
CA PHE A 13 8.81 3.32 -40.15
C PHE A 13 8.45 2.08 -39.32
N LEU A 14 8.75 0.89 -39.84
CA LEU A 14 8.53 -0.37 -39.12
C LEU A 14 9.48 -0.51 -37.93
N THR A 15 10.75 -0.13 -38.07
CA THR A 15 11.70 -0.12 -36.95
C THR A 15 11.31 0.89 -35.89
N LEU A 16 10.85 2.08 -36.28
CA LEU A 16 10.40 3.12 -35.34
C LEU A 16 9.13 2.70 -34.59
N ALA A 17 8.18 2.07 -35.29
CA ALA A 17 6.97 1.54 -34.67
C ALA A 17 7.30 0.40 -33.68
N LEU A 18 8.27 -0.46 -34.04
CA LEU A 18 8.71 -1.56 -33.18
C LEU A 18 9.45 -1.06 -31.94
N THR A 19 10.34 -0.08 -32.08
CA THR A 19 11.05 0.50 -30.93
C THR A 19 10.09 1.25 -30.01
N LEU A 20 9.13 1.99 -30.57
CA LEU A 20 8.10 2.67 -29.77
C LEU A 20 7.23 1.66 -28.99
N PHE A 21 6.84 0.55 -29.63
CA PHE A 21 6.09 -0.52 -28.98
C PHE A 21 6.87 -1.16 -27.82
N ILE A 22 8.17 -1.41 -28.01
CA ILE A 22 9.04 -1.96 -26.96
C ILE A 22 9.19 -0.98 -25.79
N VAL A 23 9.37 0.31 -26.06
CA VAL A 23 9.49 1.34 -25.00
C VAL A 23 8.19 1.45 -24.19
N VAL A 24 7.02 1.39 -24.84
CA VAL A 24 5.73 1.40 -24.13
C VAL A 24 5.54 0.13 -23.31
N ALA A 25 5.92 -1.03 -23.83
CA ALA A 25 5.81 -2.30 -23.11
C ALA A 25 6.70 -2.36 -21.86
N LEU A 26 7.93 -1.82 -21.95
CA LEU A 26 8.90 -1.80 -20.86
C LEU A 26 8.68 -0.64 -19.87
N GLY A 27 7.92 0.40 -20.26
CA GLY A 27 7.70 1.61 -19.48
C GLY A 27 6.69 1.50 -18.33
N THR A 28 6.14 0.31 -18.06
CA THR A 28 5.20 0.14 -16.94
C THR A 28 5.96 -0.03 -15.63
N THR A 29 6.17 1.07 -14.91
CA THR A 29 6.58 0.99 -13.52
C THR A 29 5.42 0.42 -12.70
N GLN A 30 5.59 -0.80 -12.20
CA GLN A 30 4.63 -1.36 -11.25
C GLN A 30 4.64 -0.49 -10.00
N ALA A 31 3.55 0.25 -9.76
CA ALA A 31 3.37 0.95 -8.51
C ALA A 31 3.35 -0.08 -7.38
N LEU A 32 4.38 -0.06 -6.52
CA LEU A 32 4.39 -0.88 -5.32
C LEU A 32 3.19 -0.48 -4.46
N ALA A 33 2.33 -1.45 -4.15
CA ALA A 33 1.21 -1.20 -3.26
C ALA A 33 1.73 -0.67 -1.92
N ALA A 34 1.12 0.42 -1.43
CA ALA A 34 1.41 0.92 -0.09
C ALA A 34 1.11 -0.17 0.95
N TRP A 35 1.99 -0.32 1.94
CA TRP A 35 1.82 -1.29 3.01
C TRP A 35 0.50 -1.10 3.77
N LYS A 36 -0.14 -2.20 4.16
CA LYS A 36 -1.35 -2.22 4.98
C LYS A 36 -1.26 -3.30 6.07
N PRO A 37 -1.87 -3.08 7.25
CA PRO A 37 -1.97 -4.09 8.29
C PRO A 37 -2.72 -5.34 7.79
N THR A 38 -2.17 -6.52 8.04
CA THR A 38 -2.79 -7.83 7.72
C THR A 38 -3.27 -8.58 8.95
N ARG A 39 -2.99 -8.05 10.15
CA ARG A 39 -3.38 -8.58 11.45
C ARG A 39 -3.90 -7.46 12.36
N PRO A 40 -4.67 -7.78 13.41
CA PRO A 40 -5.05 -6.82 14.45
C PRO A 40 -3.85 -6.01 14.95
N ILE A 41 -4.07 -4.71 15.12
CA ILE A 41 -3.05 -3.77 15.57
C ILE A 41 -3.12 -3.70 17.09
N GLU A 42 -2.11 -4.25 17.77
CA GLU A 42 -1.99 -4.11 19.22
C GLU A 42 -1.54 -2.68 19.57
N PHE A 43 -2.40 -1.96 20.28
CA PHE A 43 -2.11 -0.62 20.78
C PHE A 43 -1.74 -0.71 22.25
N VAL A 44 -0.43 -0.79 22.52
CA VAL A 44 0.11 -1.01 23.86
C VAL A 44 0.08 0.27 24.68
N ILE A 45 -0.54 0.20 25.85
CA ILE A 45 -0.73 1.32 26.77
C ILE A 45 0.04 1.01 28.05
N MET A 46 1.04 1.82 28.35
CA MET A 46 1.85 1.72 29.56
C MET A 46 1.17 2.43 30.74
N ALA A 47 -0.09 2.10 30.99
CA ALA A 47 -0.90 2.70 32.04
C ALA A 47 -1.91 1.70 32.60
N GLY A 48 -2.40 1.97 33.81
CA GLY A 48 -3.51 1.25 34.40
C GLY A 48 -4.77 1.31 33.52
N LYS A 49 -5.51 0.20 33.49
CA LYS A 49 -6.82 0.11 32.82
C LYS A 49 -7.78 1.15 33.41
N GLY A 50 -8.55 1.84 32.57
CA GLY A 50 -9.50 2.87 32.99
C GLY A 50 -8.91 4.25 33.29
N GLY A 51 -7.58 4.41 33.29
CA GLY A 51 -6.90 5.71 33.40
C GLY A 51 -7.08 6.58 32.15
N GLY A 52 -6.59 7.83 32.21
CA GLY A 52 -6.72 8.79 31.10
C GLY A 52 -6.18 8.25 29.77
N ALA A 53 -5.00 7.62 29.78
CA ALA A 53 -4.40 7.00 28.60
C ALA A 53 -5.25 5.86 28.00
N ASP A 54 -5.86 5.02 28.85
CA ASP A 54 -6.74 3.93 28.38
C ASP A 54 -8.02 4.47 27.73
N ARG A 55 -8.60 5.54 28.30
CA ARG A 55 -9.79 6.18 27.74
C ARG A 55 -9.52 6.78 26.36
N ILE A 56 -8.38 7.46 26.21
CA ILE A 56 -7.95 8.03 24.92
C ILE A 56 -7.70 6.91 23.90
N ALA A 57 -7.04 5.82 24.29
CA ALA A 57 -6.79 4.68 23.42
C ALA A 57 -8.08 4.05 22.87
N ARG A 58 -9.10 3.90 23.72
CA ARG A 58 -10.42 3.37 23.33
C ARG A 58 -11.20 4.36 22.46
N LEU A 59 -11.03 5.66 22.69
CA LEU A 59 -11.55 6.69 21.79
C LEU A 59 -10.91 6.58 20.40
N MET A 60 -9.59 6.40 20.32
CA MET A 60 -8.88 6.20 19.06
C MET A 60 -9.35 4.95 18.32
N GLN A 61 -9.52 3.83 19.05
CA GLN A 61 -10.12 2.62 18.49
C GLN A 61 -11.48 2.91 17.84
N LYS A 62 -12.34 3.67 18.53
CA LYS A 62 -13.66 4.05 18.02
C LYS A 62 -13.55 4.89 16.74
N ILE A 63 -12.70 5.92 16.73
CA ILE A 63 -12.49 6.81 15.57
C ILE A 63 -11.96 6.03 14.36
N VAL A 64 -10.95 5.18 14.55
CA VAL A 64 -10.35 4.35 13.48
C VAL A 64 -11.40 3.44 12.85
N THR A 65 -12.26 2.84 13.69
CA THR A 65 -13.33 1.95 13.24
C THR A 65 -14.43 2.72 12.51
N GLN A 66 -14.88 3.86 13.07
CA GLN A 66 -15.94 4.69 12.48
C GLN A 66 -15.55 5.21 11.09
N ASN A 67 -14.30 5.63 10.92
CA ASN A 67 -13.82 6.18 9.66
C ASN A 67 -13.19 5.13 8.71
N LYS A 68 -13.20 3.84 9.08
CA LYS A 68 -12.60 2.74 8.29
C LYS A 68 -11.15 3.01 7.88
N TRP A 69 -10.35 3.61 8.76
CA TRP A 69 -8.97 4.01 8.46
C TRP A 69 -7.99 2.85 8.40
N SER A 70 -8.36 1.69 8.95
CA SER A 70 -7.55 0.49 8.91
C SER A 70 -8.40 -0.69 8.43
N PRO A 71 -7.86 -1.59 7.59
CA PRO A 71 -8.50 -2.85 7.27
C PRO A 71 -8.53 -3.83 8.45
N GLN A 72 -7.78 -3.54 9.52
CA GLN A 72 -7.65 -4.38 10.71
C GLN A 72 -8.06 -3.60 11.97
N PRO A 73 -8.62 -4.28 12.98
CA PRO A 73 -9.03 -3.62 14.22
C PRO A 73 -7.81 -3.12 15.01
N LEU A 74 -7.97 -1.97 15.65
CA LEU A 74 -7.04 -1.48 16.66
C LEU A 74 -7.48 -2.03 18.02
N VAL A 75 -6.56 -2.68 18.76
CA VAL A 75 -6.85 -3.40 20.01
C VAL A 75 -6.04 -2.79 21.16
N PRO A 76 -6.67 -2.01 22.05
CA PRO A 76 -6.03 -1.47 23.25
C PRO A 76 -5.57 -2.58 24.21
N ILE A 77 -4.28 -2.64 24.55
CA ILE A 77 -3.70 -3.59 25.51
C ILE A 77 -2.95 -2.84 26.60
N ASN A 78 -3.43 -2.93 27.84
CA ASN A 78 -2.72 -2.38 28.99
C ASN A 78 -1.58 -3.31 29.42
N LYS A 79 -0.35 -2.82 29.40
CA LYS A 79 0.80 -3.48 30.03
C LYS A 79 1.19 -2.68 31.28
N LYS A 80 1.30 -3.37 32.42
CA LYS A 80 1.71 -2.77 33.69
C LYS A 80 3.23 -2.60 33.71
N GLY A 81 3.71 -1.49 34.28
CA GLY A 81 5.13 -1.20 34.43
C GLY A 81 5.77 -0.49 33.23
N GLY A 82 6.77 0.35 33.49
CA GLY A 82 7.55 1.09 32.49
C GLY A 82 7.11 2.53 32.20
N SER A 83 6.28 3.15 33.06
CA SER A 83 5.93 4.57 32.95
C SER A 83 7.10 5.52 33.22
N GLY A 84 8.18 5.06 33.85
CA GLY A 84 9.29 5.90 34.30
C GLY A 84 8.91 6.95 35.37
N ALA A 85 7.62 7.03 35.71
CA ALA A 85 7.04 7.74 36.84
C ALA A 85 6.59 6.73 37.89
#